data_AF-A0A831M466-F1
#
_entry.id   AF-A0A831M466-F1
#
_cell.length_a   1.000
_cell.length_b   1.000
_cell.length_c   1.000
_cell.angle_alpha   90.00
_cell.angle_beta   90.00
_cell.angle_gamma   90.00
#
_symmetry.space_group_name_H-M   'P 1'
#
loop_
_entity.id
_entity.type
_entity.pdbx_description
1 polymer ?
#
loop_
_entity_poly.entity_id
_entity_poly.type
_entity_poly.pdbx_seq_one_letter_code
_entity_poly.pdbx_strand_id
1 'polypeptide(L)'
;MMKSTTRLLITVLLVVVGGILSAGAIQQETASGLFEKAVYLEETKGDLQQAIEIYGRIIERFADNQPVAAKALYRMGLCHEKMGSQEAQKAYRSLIDRYPGQKEEVVLARARLAELSAGVLSAARKPTFRKIRISSILGGYVCLSPDGKSIS
;
A
#
# COMPACT_ATOMS: atom_id res chain seq x y z
N MET A 1 48.57 -31.99 -44.55
CA MET A 1 48.03 -30.63 -44.76
C MET A 1 46.62 -30.46 -44.16
N MET A 2 46.32 -31.02 -42.98
CA MET A 2 44.96 -31.09 -42.39
C MET A 2 44.82 -30.41 -41.01
N LYS A 3 45.88 -29.78 -40.49
CA LYS A 3 45.96 -29.30 -39.10
C LYS A 3 45.43 -27.87 -38.91
N SER A 4 45.33 -27.05 -39.97
CA SER A 4 44.83 -25.66 -39.88
C SER A 4 43.30 -25.58 -39.95
N THR A 5 42.65 -26.47 -40.72
CA THR A 5 41.19 -26.54 -40.85
C THR A 5 40.53 -27.01 -39.55
N THR A 6 41.16 -27.94 -38.81
CA THR A 6 40.70 -28.37 -37.48
C THR A 6 40.80 -27.24 -36.46
N ARG A 7 41.85 -26.41 -36.51
CA ARG A 7 42.01 -25.25 -35.60
C ARG A 7 40.99 -24.14 -35.88
N LEU A 8 40.67 -23.91 -37.15
CA LEU A 8 39.60 -22.99 -37.59
C LEU A 8 38.21 -23.48 -37.17
N LEU A 9 37.93 -24.77 -37.29
CA LEU A 9 36.66 -25.35 -36.84
C LEU A 9 36.50 -25.28 -35.30
N ILE A 10 37.57 -25.52 -34.54
CA ILE A 10 37.53 -25.43 -33.06
C ILE A 10 37.33 -23.98 -32.59
N THR A 11 37.93 -23.00 -33.26
CA THR A 11 37.74 -21.58 -32.92
C THR A 11 36.35 -21.08 -33.28
N VAL A 12 35.79 -21.49 -34.43
CA VAL A 12 34.41 -21.18 -34.80
C VAL A 12 33.42 -21.82 -33.83
N LEU A 13 33.66 -23.07 -33.39
CA LEU A 13 32.83 -23.74 -32.40
C LEU A 13 32.87 -23.05 -31.02
N LEU A 14 34.03 -22.55 -30.59
CA LEU A 14 34.17 -21.81 -29.32
C LEU A 14 33.46 -20.45 -29.33
N VAL A 15 33.45 -19.75 -30.46
CA VAL A 15 32.74 -18.46 -30.59
C VAL A 15 31.22 -18.64 -30.63
N VAL A 16 30.73 -19.73 -31.25
CA VAL A 16 29.29 -20.04 -31.30
C VAL A 16 28.76 -20.52 -29.94
N VAL A 17 29.56 -21.27 -29.16
CA VAL A 17 29.19 -21.68 -27.80
C VAL A 17 29.26 -20.51 -26.81
N GLY A 18 30.20 -19.56 -27.00
CA GLY A 18 30.31 -18.35 -26.18
C GLY A 18 29.16 -17.35 -26.36
N GLY A 19 28.51 -17.32 -27.54
CA GLY A 19 27.41 -16.39 -27.84
C GLY A 19 26.05 -16.76 -27.22
N ILE A 20 25.88 -18.01 -26.78
CA ILE A 20 24.58 -18.51 -26.27
C ILE A 20 24.47 -18.37 -24.74
N LEU A 21 25.58 -18.13 -24.04
CA LEU A 21 25.63 -18.02 -22.57
C LEU A 21 25.25 -16.63 -22.02
N SER A 22 24.97 -15.65 -22.88
CA SER A 22 24.50 -14.32 -22.46
C SER A 22 22.98 -14.19 -22.37
N ALA A 23 22.22 -15.27 -22.59
CA ALA A 23 20.82 -15.35 -22.19
C ALA A 23 20.71 -15.65 -20.70
N GLY A 24 21.40 -14.87 -19.86
CA GLY A 24 20.99 -14.72 -18.46
C GLY A 24 19.56 -14.22 -18.51
N ALA A 25 18.62 -15.01 -18.02
CA ALA A 25 17.21 -14.66 -17.98
C ALA A 25 17.10 -13.27 -17.36
N ILE A 26 16.88 -12.25 -18.20
CA ILE A 26 16.41 -10.96 -17.74
C ILE A 26 15.02 -11.26 -17.23
N GLN A 27 14.92 -11.58 -15.95
CA GLN A 27 13.67 -11.74 -15.26
C GLN A 27 13.09 -10.34 -15.20
N GLN A 28 12.39 -9.97 -16.26
CA GLN A 28 11.84 -8.65 -16.41
C GLN A 28 10.80 -8.50 -15.30
N GLU A 29 11.12 -7.69 -14.28
CA GLU A 29 10.18 -7.38 -13.21
C GLU A 29 8.90 -6.85 -13.86
N THR A 30 7.80 -7.59 -13.73
CA THR A 30 6.51 -7.15 -14.28
C THR A 30 5.78 -6.35 -13.21
N ALA A 31 4.94 -5.41 -13.64
CA ALA A 31 4.09 -4.64 -12.74
C ALA A 31 3.26 -5.56 -11.83
N SER A 32 2.66 -6.61 -12.40
CA SER A 32 1.87 -7.60 -11.67
C SER A 32 2.69 -8.41 -10.67
N GLY A 33 3.90 -8.85 -11.04
CA GLY A 33 4.77 -9.61 -10.13
C GLY A 33 5.26 -8.77 -8.94
N LEU A 34 5.57 -7.50 -9.18
CA LEU A 34 5.86 -6.56 -8.08
C LEU A 34 4.63 -6.31 -7.22
N PHE A 35 3.45 -6.18 -7.83
CA PHE A 35 2.21 -5.96 -7.09
C PHE A 35 1.89 -7.14 -6.17
N GLU A 36 1.98 -8.37 -6.67
CA GLU A 36 1.76 -9.57 -5.88
C GLU A 36 2.76 -9.68 -4.72
N LYS A 37 4.04 -9.38 -4.97
CA LYS A 37 5.06 -9.30 -3.92
C LYS A 37 4.70 -8.27 -2.85
N ALA A 38 4.23 -7.09 -3.24
CA ALA A 38 3.82 -6.04 -2.31
C ALA A 38 2.62 -6.47 -1.45
N VAL A 39 1.61 -7.10 -2.08
CA VAL A 39 0.44 -7.64 -1.37
C VAL A 39 0.85 -8.73 -0.38
N TYR A 40 1.78 -9.62 -0.75
CA TYR A 40 2.30 -10.62 0.18
C TYR A 40 2.99 -9.99 1.40
N LEU A 41 3.80 -8.95 1.20
CA LEU A 41 4.42 -8.21 2.29
C LEU A 41 3.39 -7.52 3.18
N GLU A 42 2.39 -6.89 2.58
CA GLU A 42 1.29 -6.21 3.29
C GLU A 42 0.44 -7.18 4.12
N GLU A 43 -0.09 -8.22 3.49
CA GLU A 43 -1.14 -9.07 4.06
C GLU A 43 -0.58 -10.28 4.82
N THR A 44 0.52 -10.87 4.35
CA THR A 44 1.09 -12.08 4.97
C THR A 44 2.18 -11.75 5.97
N LYS A 45 3.09 -10.82 5.65
CA LYS A 45 4.18 -10.44 6.55
C LYS A 45 3.81 -9.30 7.50
N GLY A 46 2.81 -8.48 7.14
CA GLY A 46 2.49 -7.26 7.86
C GLY A 46 3.59 -6.20 7.75
N ASP A 47 4.54 -6.37 6.82
CA ASP A 47 5.63 -5.42 6.59
C ASP A 47 5.14 -4.30 5.68
N LEU A 48 4.41 -3.37 6.29
CA LEU A 48 3.80 -2.24 5.61
C LEU A 48 4.85 -1.33 4.97
N GLN A 49 6.03 -1.22 5.58
CA GLN A 49 7.08 -0.30 5.15
C GLN A 49 7.74 -0.81 3.88
N GLN A 50 8.13 -2.09 3.83
CA GLN A 50 8.61 -2.70 2.59
C GLN A 50 7.51 -2.74 1.52
N ALA A 51 6.26 -3.02 1.88
CA ALA A 51 5.16 -3.00 0.91
C ALA A 51 5.01 -1.62 0.24
N ILE A 52 5.10 -0.54 1.01
CA ILE A 52 5.08 0.85 0.48
C ILE A 52 6.23 1.07 -0.50
N GLU A 53 7.45 0.61 -0.20
CA GLU A 53 8.59 0.74 -1.13
C GLU A 53 8.34 0.00 -2.45
N ILE A 54 7.77 -1.21 -2.41
CA ILE A 54 7.42 -1.95 -3.64
C ILE A 54 6.31 -1.23 -4.40
N TYR A 55 5.25 -0.77 -3.74
CA TYR A 55 4.18 -0.02 -4.39
C TYR A 55 4.71 1.27 -5.04
N GLY A 56 5.61 2.00 -4.37
CA GLY A 56 6.29 3.18 -4.91
C GLY A 56 7.02 2.86 -6.22
N ARG A 57 7.80 1.76 -6.25
CA ARG A 57 8.48 1.30 -7.47
C ARG A 57 7.51 0.99 -8.61
N ILE A 58 6.34 0.42 -8.31
CA ILE A 58 5.31 0.16 -9.33
C ILE A 58 4.84 1.47 -9.96
N ILE A 59 4.60 2.49 -9.13
CA ILE A 59 4.08 3.79 -9.57
C ILE A 59 5.13 4.57 -10.38
N GLU A 60 6.42 4.39 -10.07
CA GLU A 60 7.53 5.02 -10.77
C GLU A 60 7.85 4.34 -12.12
N ARG A 61 7.91 3.00 -12.12
CA ARG A 61 8.37 2.23 -13.30
C ARG A 61 7.25 1.80 -14.24
N PHE A 62 6.03 1.68 -13.74
CA PHE A 62 4.88 1.16 -14.48
C PHE A 62 3.69 2.12 -14.44
N ALA A 63 3.96 3.43 -14.46
CA ALA A 63 2.93 4.48 -14.51
C ALA A 63 1.98 4.32 -15.71
N ASP A 64 2.47 3.78 -16.83
CA ASP A 64 1.69 3.54 -18.04
C ASP A 64 0.69 2.39 -17.87
N ASN A 65 0.97 1.45 -16.95
CA ASN A 65 0.03 0.39 -16.57
C ASN A 65 -0.96 0.93 -15.53
N GLN A 66 -1.87 1.79 -16.00
CA GLN A 66 -2.81 2.51 -15.13
C GLN A 66 -3.61 1.60 -14.17
N PRO A 67 -4.13 0.43 -14.57
CA PRO A 67 -4.85 -0.45 -13.64
C PRO A 67 -3.98 -0.92 -12.47
N VAL A 68 -2.73 -1.32 -12.73
CA VAL A 68 -1.83 -1.80 -11.68
C VAL A 68 -1.30 -0.64 -10.83
N ALA A 69 -0.97 0.48 -11.47
CA ALA A 69 -0.48 1.67 -10.77
C ALA A 69 -1.54 2.31 -9.85
N ALA A 70 -2.82 2.33 -10.27
CA ALA A 70 -3.92 2.79 -9.42
C ALA A 70 -4.15 1.86 -8.23
N LYS A 71 -4.17 0.53 -8.44
CA LYS A 71 -4.26 -0.45 -7.34
C LYS A 71 -3.11 -0.31 -6.36
N ALA A 72 -1.89 -0.11 -6.87
CA ALA A 72 -0.70 0.12 -6.05
C ALA A 72 -0.83 1.40 -5.21
N LEU A 73 -1.26 2.53 -5.79
CA LEU A 73 -1.49 3.77 -5.05
C LEU A 73 -2.56 3.61 -3.96
N TYR A 74 -3.64 2.91 -4.26
CA TYR A 74 -4.72 2.68 -3.29
C TYR A 74 -4.21 1.88 -2.10
N ARG A 75 -3.52 0.75 -2.36
CA ARG A 75 -2.95 -0.08 -1.28
C ARG A 75 -1.82 0.59 -0.52
N MET A 76 -0.99 1.40 -1.19
CA MET A 76 -0.01 2.24 -0.52
C MET A 76 -0.66 3.22 0.46
N GLY A 77 -1.80 3.82 0.06
CA GLY A 77 -2.64 4.64 0.95
C GLY A 77 -3.12 3.86 2.17
N LEU A 78 -3.61 2.63 1.98
CA LEU A 78 -4.06 1.76 3.09
C LEU A 78 -2.92 1.41 4.04
N CYS A 79 -1.72 1.12 3.53
CA CYS A 79 -0.54 0.87 4.35
C CYS A 79 -0.21 2.10 5.21
N HIS A 80 -0.23 3.30 4.62
CA HIS A 80 -0.02 4.54 5.36
C HIS A 80 -1.11 4.80 6.41
N GLU A 81 -2.37 4.47 6.13
CA GLU A 81 -3.46 4.58 7.12
C GLU A 81 -3.23 3.65 8.31
N LYS A 82 -2.87 2.38 8.04
CA LYS A 82 -2.56 1.40 9.09
C LYS A 82 -1.41 1.87 9.99
N MET A 83 -0.49 2.67 9.46
CA MET A 83 0.63 3.27 10.20
C MET A 83 0.29 4.62 10.86
N GLY A 84 -0.92 5.17 10.66
CA GLY A 84 -1.31 6.49 11.17
C GLY A 84 -0.62 7.67 10.46
N SER A 85 -0.09 7.45 9.26
CA SER A 85 0.71 8.39 8.47
C SER A 85 -0.20 9.36 7.69
N GLN A 86 0.11 10.67 7.70
CA GLN A 86 -0.66 11.65 6.92
C GLN A 86 -0.49 11.49 5.40
N GLU A 87 0.54 10.76 5.00
CA GLU A 87 0.88 10.33 3.65
C GLU A 87 -0.26 9.54 3.00
N ALA A 88 -1.12 8.88 3.78
CA ALA A 88 -2.31 8.19 3.29
C ALA A 88 -3.19 9.11 2.43
N GLN A 89 -3.46 10.32 2.93
CA GLN A 89 -4.28 11.29 2.20
C GLN A 89 -3.61 11.72 0.88
N LYS A 90 -2.28 11.84 0.87
CA LYS A 90 -1.52 12.20 -0.34
C LYS A 90 -1.59 11.10 -1.38
N ALA A 91 -1.48 9.84 -0.98
CA ALA A 91 -1.60 8.69 -1.86
C ALA A 91 -2.98 8.62 -2.55
N TYR A 92 -4.06 8.79 -1.78
CA TYR A 92 -5.42 8.79 -2.34
C TYR A 92 -5.71 9.97 -3.26
N ARG A 93 -5.24 11.17 -2.92
CA ARG A 93 -5.37 12.33 -3.81
C ARG A 93 -4.62 12.10 -5.12
N SER A 94 -3.37 11.61 -5.02
CA SER A 94 -2.56 11.26 -6.19
C SER A 94 -3.24 10.23 -7.09
N LEU A 95 -3.96 9.25 -6.52
CA LEU A 95 -4.73 8.28 -7.28
C LEU A 95 -5.85 8.95 -8.07
N ILE A 96 -6.63 9.81 -7.42
CA ILE A 96 -7.75 10.53 -8.03
C ILE A 96 -7.27 11.44 -9.15
N ASP A 97 -6.13 12.11 -8.95
CA ASP A 97 -5.58 13.09 -9.88
C ASP A 97 -4.90 12.41 -11.08
N ARG A 98 -4.12 11.35 -10.85
CA ARG A 98 -3.32 10.69 -11.91
C ARG A 98 -4.09 9.63 -12.67
N TYR A 99 -5.04 8.96 -12.04
CA TYR A 99 -5.77 7.82 -12.63
C TYR A 99 -7.30 7.97 -12.53
N PRO A 100 -7.89 9.10 -12.98
CA PRO A 100 -9.33 9.34 -12.88
C PRO A 100 -10.20 8.31 -13.63
N GLY A 101 -9.63 7.58 -14.59
CA GLY A 101 -10.30 6.52 -15.34
C GLY A 101 -10.49 5.20 -14.57
N GLN A 102 -9.71 4.99 -13.49
CA GLN A 102 -9.80 3.78 -12.64
C GLN A 102 -10.89 3.97 -11.59
N LYS A 103 -12.15 3.91 -12.05
CA LYS A 103 -13.32 4.35 -11.29
C LYS A 103 -13.49 3.62 -9.95
N GLU A 104 -13.22 2.32 -9.92
CA GLU A 104 -13.38 1.51 -8.70
C GLU A 104 -12.42 2.01 -7.61
N GLU A 105 -11.14 2.12 -7.92
CA GLU A 105 -10.12 2.60 -6.99
C GLU A 105 -10.34 4.06 -6.61
N VAL A 106 -10.80 4.91 -7.54
CA VAL A 106 -11.13 6.31 -7.27
C VAL A 106 -12.28 6.44 -6.27
N VAL A 107 -13.34 5.63 -6.40
CA VAL A 107 -14.47 5.62 -5.46
C VAL A 107 -14.00 5.19 -4.08
N LEU A 108 -13.20 4.14 -3.99
CA LEU A 108 -12.64 3.67 -2.72
C LEU A 108 -11.72 4.72 -2.07
N ALA A 109 -10.84 5.34 -2.84
CA ALA A 109 -9.95 6.40 -2.36
C ALA A 109 -10.72 7.62 -1.83
N ARG A 110 -11.81 8.02 -2.51
CA ARG A 110 -12.68 9.11 -2.05
C ARG A 110 -13.40 8.77 -0.74
N ALA A 111 -13.89 7.54 -0.61
CA ALA A 111 -14.52 7.08 0.63
C ALA A 111 -13.53 7.14 1.81
N ARG A 112 -12.30 6.63 1.62
CA ARG A 112 -11.24 6.71 2.64
C ARG A 112 -10.86 8.14 2.99
N LEU A 113 -10.70 9.03 2.01
CA LEU A 113 -10.43 10.44 2.28
C LEU A 113 -11.52 11.11 3.12
N ALA A 114 -12.80 10.79 2.86
CA ALA A 114 -13.90 11.30 3.65
C ALA A 114 -13.82 10.82 5.11
N GLU A 115 -13.58 9.53 5.34
CA GLU A 115 -13.41 8.95 6.67
C GLU A 115 -12.25 9.60 7.44
N LEU A 116 -11.09 9.72 6.79
CA LEU A 116 -9.91 10.35 7.39
C LEU A 116 -10.17 11.82 7.77
N SER A 117 -10.88 12.57 6.93
CA SER A 117 -11.24 13.96 7.22
C SER A 117 -12.24 14.07 8.38
N ALA A 118 -13.22 13.17 8.45
CA ALA A 118 -14.21 13.15 9.53
C ALA A 118 -13.59 12.77 10.88
N GLY A 119 -12.61 11.86 10.88
CA GLY A 119 -11.82 11.50 12.06
C GLY A 119 -11.05 12.70 12.61
N VAL A 120 -10.38 13.46 11.74
CA VAL A 120 -9.66 14.70 12.13
C VAL A 120 -10.62 15.73 12.72
N LEU A 121 -11.79 15.94 12.11
CA LEU A 121 -12.80 16.87 12.63
C LEU A 121 -13.37 16.42 13.98
N SER A 122 -13.52 15.12 14.20
CA SER A 122 -13.99 14.57 15.48
C SER A 122 -12.93 14.66 16.57
N ALA A 123 -11.65 14.39 16.25
CA ALA A 123 -10.54 14.56 17.18
C ALA A 123 -10.32 16.03 17.58
N ALA A 124 -10.61 16.98 16.67
CA ALA A 124 -10.55 18.42 16.96
C ALA A 124 -11.69 18.91 17.86
N ARG A 125 -12.79 18.16 18.02
CA ARG A 125 -13.86 18.51 18.96
C ARG A 125 -13.39 18.20 20.39
N LYS A 126 -13.25 19.23 21.21
CA LYS A 126 -13.02 19.06 22.65
C LYS A 126 -14.29 18.48 23.29
N PRO A 127 -14.24 17.31 23.95
CA PRO A 127 -15.41 16.78 24.65
C PRO A 127 -15.82 17.76 25.75
N THR A 128 -17.04 18.29 25.67
CA THR A 128 -17.63 19.12 26.73
C THR A 128 -18.15 18.21 27.83
N PHE A 129 -17.37 18.07 28.90
CA PHE A 129 -17.85 17.44 30.14
C PHE A 129 -18.76 18.41 30.89
N ARG A 130 -20.00 18.00 31.15
CA ARG A 130 -20.96 18.78 31.96
C ARG A 130 -21.26 18.02 33.25
N LYS A 131 -21.05 18.67 34.39
CA LYS A 131 -21.46 18.13 35.69
C LYS A 131 -22.99 18.03 35.72
N ILE A 132 -23.53 16.82 35.82
CA ILE A 132 -24.96 16.60 36.02
C ILE A 132 -25.26 16.95 37.48
N ARG A 133 -26.15 17.92 37.72
CA ARG A 133 -26.69 18.15 39.07
C ARG A 133 -27.74 17.09 39.35
N ILE A 134 -27.44 16.21 40.29
CA ILE A 134 -28.39 15.29 40.90
C ILE A 134 -28.92 15.99 42.17
N SER A 135 -30.25 16.05 42.33
CA SER A 135 -30.91 16.74 43.45
C SER A 135 -30.96 15.89 44.73
N SER A 136 -30.49 14.64 44.69
CA SER A 136 -30.49 13.71 45.81
C SER A 136 -29.06 13.40 46.28
N ILE A 137 -28.86 13.37 47.60
CA ILE A 137 -27.62 12.93 48.22
C ILE A 137 -27.53 11.42 48.03
N LEU A 138 -26.67 10.97 47.12
CA LEU A 138 -26.37 9.55 46.92
C LEU A 138 -25.48 9.07 48.08
N GLY A 139 -25.97 8.10 48.86
CA GLY A 139 -25.17 7.44 49.90
C GLY A 139 -23.97 6.70 49.29
N GLY A 140 -22.95 6.39 50.11
CA GLY A 140 -21.60 5.97 49.70
C GLY A 140 -21.45 4.68 48.86
N TYR A 141 -22.55 4.08 48.42
CA TYR A 141 -22.58 2.84 47.63
C TYR A 141 -23.45 2.97 46.37
N VAL A 142 -23.53 4.16 45.76
CA VAL A 142 -24.25 4.31 44.49
C VAL A 142 -23.29 4.54 43.34
N CYS A 143 -23.26 3.62 42.40
CA CYS A 143 -22.54 3.75 41.14
C CYS A 143 -23.53 3.96 39.98
N LEU A 144 -23.21 4.93 39.12
CA LEU A 144 -23.90 5.06 37.83
C LEU A 144 -23.47 3.91 36.94
N SER A 145 -24.45 3.28 36.27
CA SER A 145 -24.16 2.30 35.23
C SER A 145 -23.34 2.94 34.10
N PRO A 146 -22.51 2.18 33.36
CA PRO A 146 -21.64 2.73 32.31
C PRO A 146 -22.36 3.53 31.22
N ASP A 147 -23.65 3.28 31.02
CA ASP A 147 -24.56 3.98 30.10
C ASP A 147 -25.22 5.22 30.72
N GLY A 148 -25.01 5.48 32.01
CA GLY A 148 -25.49 6.66 32.73
C GLY A 148 -27.00 6.70 32.97
N LYS A 149 -27.72 5.60 32.75
CA LYS A 149 -29.19 5.56 32.80
C LYS A 149 -29.75 4.99 34.10
N SER A 150 -28.99 4.15 34.79
CA SER A 150 -29.38 3.54 36.06
C SER A 150 -28.36 3.79 37.16
N ILE A 151 -28.84 3.68 38.40
CA ILE A 151 -28.05 3.68 39.62
C ILE A 151 -28.11 2.27 40.23
N SER A 152 -27.00 1.76 40.73
CA SER A 152 -26.89 0.47 41.45
C SER A 152 -26.28 0.69 42.82
#